data_AF-A0A839RLC0-F1
#
_entry.id   AF-A0A839RLC0-F1
#
_cell.length_a   1.000
_cell.length_b   1.000
_cell.length_c   1.000
_cell.angle_alpha   90.00
_cell.angle_beta   90.00
_cell.angle_gamma   90.00
#
_symmetry.space_group_name_H-M   'P 1'
#
loop_
_entity.id
_entity.type
_entity.pdbx_description
1 polymer ?
#
loop_
_entity_poly.entity_id
_entity_poly.type
_entity_poly.pdbx_seq_one_letter_code
_entity_poly.pdbx_strand_id
1 'polypeptide(L)'
;MPEVIARVGVDLDPVDVADSVQTRWLRASLWPDQREQIVRLEAEMALAATDPPQLLRGDAVEALPNAIACVPAEALPVVITTWALSRFSLEDRLRFLHRLDEAATHRPVAWVSAEGVGVAPSIPTLGDRRASGHSIIGLALFDHSSLHAEAVGRCWARGRVMAWLA
;
A
#
# COMPACT_ATOMS: atom_id res chain seq x y z
N MET A 1 -8.19 -12.60 -13.04
CA MET A 1 -7.84 -11.42 -12.22
C MET A 1 -8.39 -10.18 -12.92
N PRO A 2 -8.81 -9.14 -12.19
CA PRO A 2 -9.22 -7.88 -12.81
C PRO A 2 -8.05 -7.25 -13.57
N GLU A 3 -8.37 -6.50 -14.63
CA GLU A 3 -7.38 -5.73 -15.38
C GLU A 3 -6.92 -4.53 -14.56
N VAL A 4 -5.60 -4.27 -14.55
CA VAL A 4 -4.99 -3.12 -13.86
C VAL A 4 -4.46 -2.16 -14.92
N ILE A 5 -5.22 -1.09 -15.17
CA ILE A 5 -4.94 -0.12 -16.23
C ILE A 5 -4.11 1.09 -15.79
N ALA A 6 -3.92 1.27 -14.48
CA ALA A 6 -3.08 2.32 -13.90
C ALA A 6 -2.41 1.83 -12.62
N ARG A 7 -1.15 2.21 -12.43
CA ARG A 7 -0.36 1.93 -11.21
C ARG A 7 0.32 3.22 -10.79
N VAL A 8 0.05 3.64 -9.55
CA VAL A 8 0.61 4.87 -8.97
C VAL A 8 1.31 4.52 -7.66
N GLY A 9 2.60 4.84 -7.56
CA GLY A 9 3.38 4.73 -6.33
C GLY A 9 3.55 6.10 -5.69
N VAL A 10 3.41 6.18 -4.36
CA VAL A 10 3.64 7.41 -3.60
C VAL A 10 4.70 7.14 -2.53
N ASP A 11 5.76 7.94 -2.54
CA ASP A 11 6.82 7.87 -1.53
C ASP A 11 7.47 9.26 -1.35
N LEU A 12 8.16 9.48 -0.23
CA LEU A 12 8.93 10.70 0.01
C LEU A 12 10.15 10.79 -0.92
N ASP A 13 10.74 9.65 -1.27
CA ASP A 13 11.89 9.55 -2.18
C ASP A 13 11.75 8.30 -3.07
N PRO A 14 10.80 8.30 -4.01
CA PRO A 14 10.54 7.13 -4.85
C PRO A 14 11.74 6.85 -5.75
N VAL A 15 12.11 5.57 -5.87
CA VAL A 15 13.20 5.15 -6.74
C VAL A 15 12.67 4.83 -8.14
N ASP A 16 13.24 5.51 -9.13
CA ASP A 16 13.03 5.21 -10.54
C ASP A 16 13.97 4.07 -10.99
N VAL A 17 13.38 2.93 -11.36
CA VAL A 17 14.13 1.75 -11.83
C VAL A 17 14.74 1.93 -13.22
N ALA A 18 14.32 2.94 -13.99
CA ALA A 18 14.96 3.30 -15.24
C ALA A 18 16.24 4.13 -15.03
N ASP A 19 16.44 4.70 -13.83
CA ASP A 19 17.64 5.46 -13.49
C ASP A 19 18.77 4.54 -13.00
N SER A 20 19.82 4.44 -13.83
CA SER A 20 21.00 3.63 -13.53
C SER A 20 21.75 4.03 -12.25
N VAL A 21 21.64 5.30 -11.81
CA VAL A 21 22.27 5.78 -10.58
C VAL A 21 21.45 5.35 -9.37
N GLN A 22 20.13 5.53 -9.40
CA GLN A 22 19.25 5.15 -8.30
C GLN A 22 19.20 3.63 -8.12
N THR A 23 19.16 2.88 -9.21
CA THR A 23 19.23 1.42 -9.15
C THR A 23 20.57 0.89 -8.61
N ARG A 24 21.68 1.59 -8.89
CA ARG A 24 22.97 1.26 -8.29
C ARG A 24 22.97 1.52 -6.78
N TRP A 25 22.34 2.60 -6.33
CA TRP A 25 22.17 2.90 -4.91
C TRP A 25 21.31 1.86 -4.19
N LEU A 26 20.19 1.43 -4.80
CA LEU A 26 19.36 0.34 -4.26
C LEU A 26 20.16 -0.95 -4.06
N ARG A 27 20.97 -1.35 -5.05
CA ARG A 27 21.84 -2.54 -4.94
C ARG A 27 22.84 -2.40 -3.80
N ALA A 28 23.41 -1.21 -3.61
CA ALA A 28 24.38 -0.94 -2.55
C ALA A 28 23.77 -0.95 -1.14
N SER A 29 22.44 -0.90 -1.02
CA SER A 29 21.72 -0.99 0.26
C SER A 29 21.61 -2.43 0.79
N LEU A 30 21.96 -3.42 -0.02
CA LEU A 30 22.04 -4.83 0.38
C LEU A 30 23.48 -5.22 0.71
N TRP A 31 23.64 -6.07 1.73
CA TRP A 31 24.96 -6.60 2.03
C TRP A 31 25.34 -7.72 1.05
N PRO A 32 26.63 -7.87 0.68
CA PRO A 32 27.06 -8.83 -0.33
C PRO A 32 26.74 -10.31 -0.02
N ASP A 33 26.57 -10.66 1.25
CA ASP A 33 26.22 -12.00 1.72
C ASP A 33 24.71 -12.32 1.59
N GLN A 34 23.87 -11.32 1.37
CA GLN A 34 22.41 -11.46 1.22
C GLN A 34 21.99 -11.88 -0.20
N ARG A 35 22.59 -12.96 -0.72
CA ARG A 35 22.41 -13.41 -2.12
C ARG A 35 20.95 -13.56 -2.56
N GLU A 36 20.10 -14.13 -1.71
CA GLU A 36 18.67 -14.29 -2.01
C GLU A 36 17.95 -12.95 -2.15
N GLN A 37 18.31 -11.96 -1.33
CA GLN A 37 17.72 -10.61 -1.39
C GLN A 37 18.19 -9.88 -2.64
N ILE A 38 19.45 -10.05 -3.04
CA ILE A 38 20.00 -9.47 -4.27
C ILE A 38 19.26 -10.05 -5.49
N VAL A 39 19.13 -11.38 -5.58
CA VAL A 39 18.39 -12.03 -6.68
C VAL A 39 16.95 -11.56 -6.74
N ARG A 40 16.29 -11.44 -5.58
CA ARG A 40 14.93 -10.92 -5.51
C ARG A 40 14.86 -9.47 -5.97
N LEU A 41 15.74 -8.59 -5.49
CA LEU A 41 15.76 -7.18 -5.90
C LEU A 41 15.92 -7.03 -7.41
N GLU A 42 16.84 -7.76 -8.04
CA GLU A 42 17.02 -7.71 -9.50
C GLU A 42 15.76 -8.18 -10.24
N ALA A 43 15.08 -9.22 -9.74
CA ALA A 43 13.84 -9.71 -10.34
C ALA A 43 12.69 -8.69 -10.21
N GLU A 44 12.55 -8.05 -9.04
CA GLU A 44 11.54 -7.01 -8.82
C GLU A 44 11.81 -5.76 -9.67
N MET A 45 13.08 -5.36 -9.81
CA MET A 45 13.47 -4.24 -10.68
C MET A 45 13.22 -4.54 -12.15
N ALA A 46 13.54 -5.76 -12.61
CA ALA A 46 13.25 -6.19 -13.97
C ALA A 46 11.74 -6.21 -14.24
N LEU A 47 10.94 -6.68 -13.27
CA LEU A 47 9.48 -6.65 -13.34
C LEU A 47 8.94 -5.23 -13.39
N ALA A 48 9.41 -4.33 -12.53
CA ALA A 48 9.00 -2.93 -12.52
C ALA A 48 9.35 -2.21 -13.83
N ALA A 49 10.43 -2.61 -14.51
CA ALA A 49 10.82 -2.03 -15.79
C ALA A 49 9.92 -2.46 -16.97
N THR A 50 9.17 -3.56 -16.88
CA THR A 50 8.28 -4.01 -17.97
C THR A 50 7.00 -3.19 -18.06
N ASP A 51 6.54 -2.65 -16.94
CA ASP A 51 5.36 -1.79 -16.83
C ASP A 51 5.58 -0.74 -15.72
N PRO A 52 6.37 0.31 -16.00
CA PRO A 52 6.77 1.29 -14.99
C PRO A 52 5.55 2.02 -14.39
N PRO A 53 5.37 2.00 -13.05
CA PRO A 53 4.30 2.76 -12.43
C PRO A 53 4.58 4.26 -12.52
N GLN A 54 3.51 5.06 -12.46
CA GLN A 54 3.66 6.49 -12.22
C GLN A 54 4.11 6.72 -10.78
N LEU A 55 5.25 7.37 -10.57
CA LEU A 55 5.77 7.67 -9.25
C LEU A 55 5.49 9.12 -8.87
N LEU A 56 4.81 9.33 -7.73
CA LEU A 56 4.55 10.63 -7.14
C LEU A 56 5.43 10.79 -5.90
N ARG A 57 6.30 11.81 -5.94
CA ARG A 57 7.09 12.20 -4.78
C ARG A 57 6.26 13.09 -3.86
N GLY A 58 6.15 12.71 -2.58
CA GLY A 58 5.49 13.54 -1.58
C GLY A 58 5.06 12.78 -0.34
N ASP A 59 4.51 13.52 0.62
CA ASP A 59 3.83 12.91 1.76
C ASP A 59 2.61 12.13 1.26
N ALA A 60 2.46 10.90 1.75
CA ALA A 60 1.43 9.98 1.26
C ALA A 60 0.00 10.44 1.58
N VAL A 61 -0.21 11.20 2.66
CA VAL A 61 -1.53 11.74 3.00
C VAL A 61 -1.87 12.91 2.09
N GLU A 62 -0.92 13.80 1.83
CA GLU A 62 -1.15 14.97 0.97
C GLU A 62 -1.23 14.62 -0.51
N ALA A 63 -0.45 13.63 -0.96
CA ALA A 63 -0.43 13.22 -2.35
C ALA A 63 -1.59 12.29 -2.73
N LEU A 64 -2.34 11.75 -1.75
CA LEU A 64 -3.41 10.78 -1.99
C LEU A 64 -4.48 11.27 -2.98
N PRO A 65 -5.01 12.51 -2.90
CA PRO A 65 -6.00 13.00 -3.86
C PRO A 65 -5.45 13.04 -5.30
N ASN A 66 -4.20 13.47 -5.47
CA ASN A 66 -3.54 13.50 -6.77
C ASN A 66 -3.30 12.08 -7.30
N ALA A 67 -2.90 11.15 -6.45
CA ALA A 67 -2.71 9.75 -6.83
C ALA A 67 -4.01 9.09 -7.31
N ILE A 68 -5.12 9.35 -6.61
CA ILE A 68 -6.45 8.86 -7.03
C ILE A 68 -6.89 9.50 -8.34
N ALA A 69 -6.60 10.79 -8.55
CA ALA A 69 -6.92 11.49 -9.80
C ALA A 69 -6.15 10.96 -11.02
N CYS A 70 -5.01 10.30 -10.83
CA CYS A 70 -4.28 9.62 -11.90
C CYS A 70 -4.96 8.30 -12.35
N VAL A 71 -5.93 7.78 -11.59
CA VAL A 71 -6.69 6.58 -11.97
C VAL A 71 -7.83 6.98 -12.92
N PRO A 72 -7.94 6.37 -14.11
CA PRO A 72 -9.01 6.66 -15.06
C PRO A 72 -10.42 6.52 -14.44
N ALA A 73 -11.37 7.34 -14.91
CA ALA A 73 -12.71 7.43 -14.33
C ALA A 73 -13.51 6.12 -14.43
N GLU A 74 -13.18 5.29 -15.40
CA GLU A 74 -13.77 3.98 -15.66
C GLU A 74 -13.26 2.86 -14.74
N ALA A 75 -12.14 3.06 -14.02
CA ALA A 75 -11.51 2.02 -13.20
C ALA A 75 -11.50 2.37 -11.70
N LEU A 76 -11.99 1.47 -10.84
CA LEU A 76 -12.01 1.66 -9.38
C LEU A 76 -10.60 1.97 -8.83
N PRO A 77 -10.38 3.11 -8.16
CA PRO A 77 -9.15 3.36 -7.43
C PRO A 77 -9.05 2.39 -6.25
N VAL A 78 -7.96 1.61 -6.22
CA VAL A 78 -7.63 0.69 -5.12
C VAL A 78 -6.35 1.19 -4.46
N VAL A 79 -6.48 1.76 -3.28
CA VAL A 79 -5.35 2.19 -2.45
C VAL A 79 -4.83 0.98 -1.70
N ILE A 80 -3.52 0.75 -1.71
CA ILE A 80 -2.90 -0.38 -1.01
C ILE A 80 -1.86 0.15 -0.02
N THR A 81 -1.95 -0.27 1.23
CA THR A 81 -0.94 0.04 2.26
C THR A 81 -0.39 -1.25 2.85
N THR A 82 0.93 -1.43 2.84
CA THR A 82 1.59 -2.62 3.38
C THR A 82 2.69 -2.22 4.36
N TRP A 83 2.42 -2.33 5.66
CA TRP A 83 3.30 -1.83 6.74
C TRP A 83 3.72 -0.37 6.56
N ALA A 84 2.88 0.43 5.90
CA ALA A 84 3.17 1.83 5.61
C ALA A 84 2.68 2.72 6.75
N LEU A 85 1.46 2.46 7.22
CA LEU A 85 0.79 3.31 8.21
C LEU A 85 1.46 3.27 9.58
N SER A 86 2.26 2.23 9.88
CA SER A 86 3.04 2.21 11.13
C SER A 86 4.06 3.35 11.22
N ARG A 87 4.46 3.95 10.08
CA ARG A 87 5.36 5.11 10.04
C ARG A 87 4.62 6.43 10.29
N PHE A 88 3.30 6.43 10.23
CA PHE A 88 2.49 7.63 10.37
C PHE A 88 2.16 7.84 11.85
N SER A 89 2.02 9.12 12.24
CA SER A 89 1.42 9.48 13.52
C SER A 89 -0.03 8.99 13.60
N LEU A 90 -0.61 8.93 14.79
CA LEU A 90 -2.04 8.58 14.91
C LEU A 90 -2.92 9.60 14.17
N GLU A 91 -2.57 10.88 14.26
CA GLU A 91 -3.26 11.96 13.56
C GLU A 91 -3.22 11.76 12.04
N ASP A 92 -2.05 11.46 11.48
CA ASP A 92 -1.91 11.26 10.04
C ASP A 92 -2.63 10.01 9.53
N ARG A 93 -2.77 8.96 10.35
CA ARG A 93 -3.60 7.80 10.00
C ARG A 93 -5.08 8.18 9.89
N LEU A 94 -5.57 9.02 10.80
CA LEU A 94 -6.94 9.51 10.75
C LEU A 94 -7.15 10.48 9.59
N ARG A 95 -6.15 11.34 9.31
CA ARG A 95 -6.17 12.21 8.13
C ARG A 95 -6.14 11.41 6.83
N PHE A 96 -5.35 10.35 6.75
CA PHE A 96 -5.34 9.43 5.61
C PHE A 96 -6.74 8.82 5.38
N LEU A 97 -7.38 8.34 6.45
CA LEU A 97 -8.75 7.83 6.38
C LEU A 97 -9.73 8.91 5.87
N HIS A 98 -9.61 10.14 6.37
CA HIS A 98 -10.44 11.25 5.93
C HIS A 98 -10.21 11.61 4.45
N ARG A 99 -8.97 11.56 3.96
CA ARG A 99 -8.67 11.79 2.54
C ARG A 99 -9.28 10.72 1.62
N LEU A 100 -9.34 9.46 2.07
CA LEU A 100 -10.04 8.40 1.34
C LEU A 100 -11.55 8.69 1.25
N ASP A 101 -12.15 9.10 2.37
CA ASP A 101 -13.56 9.47 2.45
C ASP A 101 -13.89 10.70 1.58
N GLU A 102 -13.07 11.75 1.63
CA GLU A 102 -13.19 12.92 0.75
C GLU A 102 -13.13 12.52 -0.73
N ALA A 103 -12.18 11.67 -1.12
CA ALA A 103 -12.08 11.18 -2.49
C ALA A 103 -13.30 10.35 -2.91
N ALA A 104 -13.88 9.61 -1.96
CA ALA A 104 -15.06 8.78 -2.18
C ALA A 104 -16.34 9.58 -2.49
N THR A 105 -16.34 10.88 -2.20
CA THR A 105 -17.47 11.76 -2.54
C THR A 105 -17.71 11.87 -4.05
N HIS A 106 -16.67 11.72 -4.87
CA HIS A 106 -16.74 11.84 -6.33
C HIS A 106 -16.94 10.49 -7.04
N ARG A 107 -16.35 9.42 -6.49
CA ARG A 107 -16.40 8.05 -7.03
C ARG A 107 -16.05 7.07 -5.92
N PRO A 108 -16.53 5.81 -5.94
CA PRO A 108 -16.11 4.83 -4.95
C PRO A 108 -14.58 4.64 -4.91
N VAL A 109 -14.03 4.42 -3.71
CA VAL A 109 -12.61 4.12 -3.49
C VAL A 109 -12.50 2.87 -2.63
N ALA A 110 -11.67 1.92 -3.05
CA ALA A 110 -11.32 0.77 -2.22
C ALA A 110 -9.97 0.99 -1.55
N TRP A 111 -9.82 0.50 -0.33
CA TRP A 111 -8.55 0.46 0.39
C TRP A 111 -8.28 -0.95 0.90
N VAL A 112 -7.14 -1.52 0.49
CA VAL A 112 -6.62 -2.78 0.97
C VAL A 112 -5.44 -2.50 1.89
N SER A 113 -5.56 -2.89 3.15
CA SER A 113 -4.50 -2.71 4.15
C SER A 113 -3.90 -4.06 4.54
N ALA A 114 -2.57 -4.12 4.64
CA ALA A 114 -1.83 -5.19 5.32
C ALA A 114 -0.98 -4.53 6.39
N GLU A 115 -1.57 -4.32 7.57
CA GLU A 115 -1.02 -3.48 8.61
C GLU A 115 -1.02 -4.20 9.96
N GLY A 116 -0.10 -3.80 10.86
CA GLY A 116 -0.08 -4.34 12.22
C GLY A 116 -1.43 -4.20 12.91
N VAL A 117 -1.75 -5.13 13.82
CA VAL A 117 -3.05 -5.12 14.53
C VAL A 117 -3.32 -3.74 15.16
N GLY A 118 -4.44 -3.12 14.78
CA GLY A 118 -4.85 -1.79 15.27
C GLY A 118 -4.07 -0.60 14.70
N VAL A 119 -3.30 -0.79 13.63
CA VAL A 119 -2.59 0.27 12.90
C VAL A 119 -3.49 0.92 11.85
N ALA A 120 -4.19 0.13 11.04
CA ALA A 120 -5.14 0.63 10.06
C ALA A 120 -6.43 1.10 10.76
N PRO A 121 -6.79 2.39 10.71
CA PRO A 121 -8.04 2.87 11.30
C PRO A 121 -9.26 2.25 10.61
N SER A 122 -10.34 2.06 11.36
CA SER A 122 -11.62 1.47 10.92
C SER A 122 -11.59 -0.01 10.50
N ILE A 123 -10.42 -0.61 10.27
CA ILE A 123 -10.30 -2.05 9.98
C ILE A 123 -10.48 -2.86 11.28
N PRO A 124 -11.42 -3.83 11.33
CA PRO A 124 -11.61 -4.69 12.50
C PRO A 124 -10.36 -5.47 12.89
N THR A 125 -10.06 -5.56 14.19
CA THR A 125 -8.89 -6.31 14.69
C THR A 125 -9.16 -7.78 14.97
N LEU A 126 -10.41 -8.24 14.79
CA LEU A 126 -10.85 -9.61 15.12
C LEU A 126 -10.63 -10.00 16.60
N GLY A 127 -10.52 -9.01 17.49
CA GLY A 127 -10.18 -9.23 18.90
C GLY A 127 -8.68 -9.43 19.18
N ASP A 128 -7.83 -9.37 18.14
CA ASP A 128 -6.40 -9.51 18.30
C ASP A 128 -5.79 -8.29 19.01
N ARG A 129 -4.67 -8.52 19.70
CA ARG A 129 -3.96 -7.47 20.43
C ARG A 129 -2.89 -6.81 19.56
N ARG A 130 -2.52 -5.59 19.91
CA ARG A 130 -1.34 -4.94 19.31
C ARG A 130 -0.10 -5.80 19.59
N ALA A 131 0.86 -5.76 18.67
CA ALA A 131 2.11 -6.53 18.75
C ALA A 131 1.94 -8.06 18.85
N SER A 132 0.84 -8.63 18.32
CA SER A 132 0.62 -10.08 18.27
C SER A 132 1.53 -10.86 17.29
N GLY A 133 2.49 -10.21 16.64
CA GLY A 133 3.42 -10.84 15.70
C GLY A 133 2.84 -11.08 14.30
N HIS A 134 1.63 -10.59 14.03
CA HIS A 134 0.96 -10.64 12.74
C HIS A 134 0.32 -9.32 12.35
N SER A 135 -0.16 -9.25 11.13
CA SER A 135 -0.87 -8.11 10.54
C SER A 135 -2.27 -8.55 10.12
N ILE A 136 -3.21 -7.60 10.14
CA ILE A 136 -4.55 -7.80 9.61
C ILE A 136 -4.53 -7.44 8.13
N ILE A 137 -5.13 -8.29 7.31
CA ILE A 137 -5.49 -7.96 5.93
C ILE A 137 -6.91 -7.40 6.00
N GLY A 138 -7.04 -6.11 5.73
CA GLY A 138 -8.31 -5.38 5.76
C GLY A 138 -8.73 -4.94 4.37
N LEU A 139 -10.03 -4.93 4.13
CA LEU A 139 -10.67 -4.34 2.98
C LEU A 139 -11.66 -3.28 3.48
N ALA A 140 -11.54 -2.07 2.95
CA ALA A 140 -12.49 -0.99 3.15
C ALA A 140 -13.00 -0.49 1.80
N LEU A 141 -14.32 -0.38 1.66
CA LEU A 141 -14.96 0.26 0.53
C LEU A 141 -15.61 1.55 1.02
N PHE A 142 -15.17 2.67 0.46
CA PHE A 142 -15.72 3.99 0.69
C PHE A 142 -16.67 4.31 -0.46
N ASP A 143 -17.93 4.57 -0.12
CA ASP A 143 -18.91 5.18 -1.01
C ASP A 143 -19.36 6.53 -0.44
N HIS A 144 -20.06 7.33 -1.25
CA HIS A 144 -20.47 8.69 -0.91
C HIS A 144 -21.18 8.84 0.45
N SER A 145 -21.74 7.76 1.00
CA SER A 145 -22.57 7.77 2.21
C SER A 145 -22.16 6.77 3.29
N SER A 146 -21.27 5.83 2.96
CA SER A 146 -20.98 4.68 3.79
C SER A 146 -19.54 4.20 3.67
N LEU A 147 -19.01 3.74 4.80
CA LEU A 147 -17.75 3.01 4.88
C LEU A 147 -18.08 1.59 5.30
N HIS A 148 -17.84 0.63 4.39
CA HIS A 148 -17.86 -0.78 4.72
C HIS A 148 -16.43 -1.28 4.90
N ALA A 149 -16.08 -1.69 6.12
CA ALA A 149 -14.76 -2.19 6.45
C ALA A 149 -14.84 -3.59 7.06
N GLU A 150 -14.05 -4.51 6.52
CA GLU A 150 -13.92 -5.87 7.01
C GLU A 150 -12.45 -6.28 7.11
N ALA A 151 -12.17 -7.17 8.05
CA ALA A 151 -10.93 -7.92 8.04
C ALA A 151 -11.16 -9.19 7.25
N VAL A 152 -10.36 -9.44 6.23
CA VAL A 152 -10.48 -10.61 5.34
C VAL A 152 -9.46 -11.69 5.67
N GLY A 153 -8.46 -11.37 6.50
CA GLY A 153 -7.42 -12.33 6.84
C GLY A 153 -6.35 -11.78 7.78
N ARG A 154 -5.35 -12.63 7.99
CA ARG A 154 -4.14 -12.32 8.75
C ARG A 154 -2.92 -12.70 7.93
N CYS A 155 -1.82 -11.97 8.12
CA CYS A 155 -0.54 -12.35 7.54
C CYS A 155 0.62 -12.25 8.55
N TRP A 156 1.60 -13.14 8.39
CA TRP A 156 2.81 -13.24 9.21
C TRP A 156 4.05 -13.09 8.35
N ALA A 157 5.18 -12.81 9.00
CA ALA A 157 6.50 -12.76 8.36
C ALA A 157 6.52 -11.89 7.09
N ARG A 158 5.86 -10.73 7.15
CA ARG A 158 5.71 -9.79 6.03
C ARG A 158 5.06 -10.41 4.79
N GLY A 159 3.97 -11.14 4.98
CA GLY A 159 3.19 -11.72 3.88
C GLY A 159 3.65 -13.08 3.38
N ARG A 160 4.70 -13.68 3.96
CA ARG A 160 5.14 -15.05 3.59
C ARG A 160 4.11 -16.12 3.94
N VAL A 161 3.28 -15.86 4.95
CA VAL A 161 2.19 -16.76 5.37
C VAL A 161 0.93 -15.93 5.52
N MET A 162 -0.17 -16.41 4.94
CA MET A 162 -1.47 -15.77 5.00
C MET A 162 -2.55 -16.78 5.42
N ALA A 163 -3.51 -16.33 6.20
CA ALA A 163 -4.71 -17.08 6.55
C ALA A 163 -5.94 -16.20 6.27
N TRP A 164 -6.81 -16.67 5.37
CA TRP A 164 -8.03 -15.97 5.00
C TRP A 164 -9.19 -16.36 5.91
N LEU A 165 -10.08 -15.42 6.18
CA LEU A 165 -11.36 -15.70 6.81
C LEU A 165 -12.32 -16.12 5.71
N ALA A 166 -12.93 -17.30 5.88
CA ALA A 166 -13.89 -17.89 4.95
C ALA A 166 -15.24 -17.19 5.01
#